data_AF-A0A3M2BAL0-F1
#
_entry.id   AF-A0A3M2BAL0-F1
#
_cell.length_a   1.000
_cell.length_b   1.000
_cell.length_c   1.000
_cell.angle_alpha   90.00
_cell.angle_beta   90.00
_cell.angle_gamma   90.00
#
_symmetry.space_group_name_H-M   'P 1'
#
loop_
_entity.id
_entity.type
_entity.pdbx_description
1 polymer ?
#
loop_
_entity_poly.entity_id
_entity_poly.type
_entity_poly.pdbx_seq_one_letter_code
_entity_poly.pdbx_strand_id
1 'polypeptide(L)'
;APAPRADGRLYGRVTTLRGQTYEGFLRWDRNEGSWADLLDATKAGERRAASVSVRIVSPDPEVRVRGRTVVVTGGEDGERTITLVGGEDGDAAGLRVEEVRVHPDPALVPAEQVRLRAEQARAHAEAVRAQVEEALARSGRSRVGREEARLDRAEARLDGVRARLDEMRVAVSGIGNAFAFSTSGGIGSQSGIRFGHVQKLVVLDDNRARLTLRSGEQVEFIGRGTDLGTALRALVVETPEGGQFTLDWDDLDMVEFMEAPEDARPREARLWGTLETRSGDAFTGWVTWDVDEIFSNDVLDGEQDGVEHEIPFGRIASIERAGSRASHVTLRDGTTLRLEGSNDVDASNRGISISDPALGQVLVQWDEFASVRFHEPDEGGDHAVFDGGRPLRGTVETKGGEHFEGRLVWDQDEAYTWEMLNGSAHDVEFSIELGNVARIVCSGHGAEVTLRDGRTFHLEGSNDVDSGNRGVLVEAEDGTRTLVPWSRLHEVRFEG
;
A
#
# COMPACT_ATOMS: atom_id res chain seq x y z
N ALA A 1 9.82 33.77 9.07
CA ALA A 1 8.61 33.68 8.23
C ALA A 1 7.39 33.68 9.15
N PRO A 2 6.18 34.07 8.70
CA PRO A 2 4.95 33.77 9.44
C PRO A 2 4.85 32.26 9.69
N ALA A 3 4.18 31.85 10.78
CA ALA A 3 3.92 30.44 11.05
C ALA A 3 3.09 29.83 9.89
N PRO A 4 3.38 28.59 9.48
CA PRO A 4 2.65 27.96 8.39
C PRO A 4 1.17 27.81 8.76
N ARG A 5 0.30 27.80 7.74
CA ARG A 5 -1.13 27.52 7.94
C ARG A 5 -1.34 26.05 8.25
N ALA A 6 -2.46 25.74 8.90
CA ALA A 6 -2.86 24.37 9.21
C ALA A 6 -3.35 23.60 7.96
N ASP A 7 -3.58 24.31 6.85
CA ASP A 7 -4.15 23.80 5.60
C ASP A 7 -3.43 22.51 5.18
N GLY A 8 -4.22 21.44 5.12
CA GLY A 8 -3.74 20.11 4.72
C GLY A 8 -2.90 19.33 5.72
N ARG A 9 -2.63 19.82 6.94
CA ARG A 9 -1.97 19.03 8.00
C ARG A 9 -2.95 18.12 8.72
N LEU A 10 -2.53 16.90 8.99
CA LEU A 10 -3.24 15.96 9.85
C LEU A 10 -3.30 16.49 11.28
N TYR A 11 -4.50 16.47 11.89
CA TYR A 11 -4.72 16.92 13.27
C TYR A 11 -5.65 15.95 13.98
N GLY A 12 -5.43 15.77 15.28
CA GLY A 12 -6.23 14.82 16.03
C GLY A 12 -5.90 14.77 17.50
N ARG A 13 -6.68 13.94 18.18
CA ARG A 13 -6.54 13.61 19.59
C ARG A 13 -6.16 12.14 19.72
N VAL A 14 -5.04 11.89 20.38
CA VAL A 14 -4.51 10.57 20.66
C VAL A 14 -4.74 10.23 22.13
N THR A 15 -5.36 9.09 22.39
CA THR A 15 -5.50 8.50 23.72
C THR A 15 -4.61 7.27 23.84
N THR A 16 -3.82 7.19 24.90
CA THR A 16 -2.93 6.06 25.15
C THR A 16 -3.62 4.97 25.98
N LEU A 17 -3.06 3.74 25.96
CA LEU A 17 -3.52 2.65 26.83
C LEU A 17 -3.48 2.99 28.33
N ARG A 18 -2.70 3.99 28.72
CA ARG A 18 -2.60 4.49 30.10
C ARG A 18 -3.62 5.60 30.41
N GLY A 19 -4.50 5.93 29.47
CA GLY A 19 -5.51 6.98 29.59
C GLY A 19 -4.95 8.40 29.52
N GLN A 20 -3.74 8.59 28.99
CA GLN A 20 -3.22 9.93 28.70
C GLN A 20 -3.76 10.41 27.36
N THR A 21 -3.97 11.72 27.23
CA THR A 21 -4.50 12.32 26.00
C THR A 21 -3.58 13.42 25.51
N TYR A 22 -3.30 13.40 24.21
CA TYR A 22 -2.52 14.41 23.51
C TYR A 22 -3.34 14.91 22.32
N GLU A 23 -3.42 16.22 22.12
CA GLU A 23 -4.16 16.82 21.01
C GLU A 23 -3.24 17.78 20.25
N GLY A 24 -3.20 17.65 18.93
CA GLY A 24 -2.25 18.40 18.12
C GLY A 24 -2.15 17.95 16.68
N PHE A 25 -1.19 18.52 15.97
CA PHE A 25 -0.85 18.07 14.63
C PHE A 25 -0.17 16.72 14.69
N LEU A 26 -0.53 15.83 13.77
CA LEU A 26 -0.05 14.47 13.73
C LEU A 26 0.99 14.30 12.62
N ARG A 27 1.96 13.44 12.87
CA ARG A 27 2.87 12.85 11.87
C ARG A 27 2.85 11.35 12.11
N TRP A 28 2.19 10.62 11.23
CA TRP A 28 2.10 9.16 11.25
C TRP A 28 3.30 8.56 10.53
N ASP A 29 3.72 7.36 10.97
CA ASP A 29 4.90 6.60 10.56
C ASP A 29 6.16 7.42 10.22
N ARG A 30 6.29 8.64 10.75
CA ARG A 30 7.22 9.68 10.27
C ARG A 30 6.97 10.19 8.84
N ASN A 31 6.18 9.58 7.96
CA ASN A 31 6.15 9.97 6.55
C ASN A 31 4.76 10.41 6.06
N GLU A 32 3.74 10.36 6.92
CA GLU A 32 2.40 10.87 6.60
C GLU A 32 2.04 12.00 7.55
N GLY A 33 1.64 13.13 6.98
CA GLY A 33 1.33 14.34 7.75
C GLY A 33 0.16 15.15 7.18
N SER A 34 -0.53 14.60 6.18
CA SER A 34 -1.66 15.23 5.49
C SER A 34 -2.91 14.34 5.49
N TRP A 35 -4.08 14.98 5.35
CA TRP A 35 -5.35 14.31 5.10
C TRP A 35 -5.37 13.48 3.80
N ALA A 36 -4.57 13.87 2.80
CA ALA A 36 -4.50 13.16 1.53
C ALA A 36 -3.52 11.98 1.54
N ASP A 37 -2.68 11.87 2.59
CA ASP A 37 -1.73 10.77 2.71
C ASP A 37 -2.47 9.46 2.98
N LEU A 38 -1.88 8.37 2.49
CA LEU A 38 -2.43 7.02 2.58
C LEU A 38 -2.04 6.39 3.92
N LEU A 39 -3.00 5.77 4.58
CA LEU A 39 -2.76 4.82 5.66
C LEU A 39 -2.64 3.43 5.02
N ASP A 40 -1.43 2.89 4.95
CA ASP A 40 -1.11 1.62 4.33
C ASP A 40 -1.49 0.43 5.21
N ALA A 41 -2.54 -0.26 4.80
CA ALA A 41 -3.02 -1.41 5.54
C ALA A 41 -3.70 -2.42 4.61
N THR A 42 -4.33 -3.42 5.21
CA THR A 42 -5.19 -4.34 4.46
C THR A 42 -6.55 -4.42 5.13
N LYS A 43 -7.61 -4.09 4.39
CA LYS A 43 -8.98 -4.30 4.85
C LYS A 43 -9.16 -5.76 5.23
N ALA A 44 -9.55 -6.02 6.47
CA ALA A 44 -9.95 -7.35 6.90
C ALA A 44 -11.21 -7.71 6.11
N GLY A 45 -11.11 -8.69 5.22
CA GLY A 45 -12.27 -9.13 4.45
C GLY A 45 -13.42 -9.53 5.37
N GLU A 46 -14.67 -9.27 4.97
CA GLU A 46 -15.81 -10.03 5.49
C GLU A 46 -15.46 -11.51 5.39
N ARG A 47 -15.70 -12.29 6.45
CA ARG A 47 -15.34 -13.73 6.51
C ARG A 47 -15.77 -14.42 5.21
N ARG A 48 -14.82 -14.58 4.28
CA ARG A 48 -15.05 -15.18 2.97
C ARG A 48 -15.39 -16.66 3.19
N ALA A 49 -16.42 -17.15 2.51
CA ALA A 49 -16.60 -18.58 2.34
C ALA A 49 -15.34 -19.10 1.62
N ALA A 50 -14.57 -19.95 2.30
CA ALA A 50 -13.33 -20.49 1.74
C ALA A 50 -13.65 -21.36 0.52
N SER A 51 -13.37 -20.88 -0.69
CA SER A 51 -13.27 -21.74 -1.87
C SER A 51 -11.85 -22.32 -1.90
N VAL A 52 -11.76 -23.65 -2.04
CA VAL A 52 -10.48 -24.37 -2.16
C VAL A 52 -10.41 -24.94 -3.56
N SER A 53 -9.59 -24.33 -4.41
CA SER A 53 -9.28 -24.84 -5.74
C SER A 53 -8.13 -25.85 -5.64
N VAL A 54 -8.38 -27.14 -5.88
CA VAL A 54 -7.35 -28.18 -5.88
C VAL A 54 -7.06 -28.60 -7.32
N ARG A 55 -5.81 -28.43 -7.77
CA ARG A 55 -5.34 -29.00 -9.03
C ARG A 55 -5.05 -30.49 -8.84
N ILE A 56 -5.80 -31.35 -9.52
CA ILE A 56 -5.62 -32.80 -9.44
C ILE A 56 -5.06 -33.32 -10.77
N VAL A 57 -3.80 -33.74 -10.77
CA VAL A 57 -3.17 -34.44 -11.91
C VAL A 57 -3.22 -35.94 -11.65
N SER A 58 -4.38 -36.55 -11.84
CA SER A 58 -4.57 -38.01 -11.79
C SER A 58 -5.70 -38.40 -12.75
N PRO A 59 -5.58 -39.50 -13.50
CA PRO A 59 -6.60 -39.92 -14.45
C PRO A 59 -7.95 -40.27 -13.79
N ASP A 60 -7.96 -40.70 -12.53
CA ASP A 60 -9.18 -41.07 -11.79
C ASP A 60 -9.09 -40.72 -10.29
N PRO A 61 -9.43 -39.48 -9.87
CA PRO A 61 -9.45 -39.14 -8.45
C PRO A 61 -10.79 -39.49 -7.80
N GLU A 62 -10.76 -40.24 -6.70
CA GLU A 62 -11.86 -40.30 -5.73
C GLU A 62 -11.69 -39.14 -4.72
N VAL A 63 -12.66 -38.21 -4.69
CA VAL A 63 -12.67 -37.10 -3.71
C VAL A 63 -13.89 -37.24 -2.79
N ARG A 64 -13.63 -37.30 -1.48
CA ARG A 64 -14.67 -37.42 -0.44
C ARG A 64 -14.66 -36.20 0.47
N VAL A 65 -15.85 -35.66 0.72
CA VAL A 65 -16.06 -34.56 1.66
C VAL A 65 -17.15 -34.99 2.64
N ARG A 66 -16.82 -35.03 3.94
CA ARG A 66 -17.71 -35.52 5.03
C ARG A 66 -18.33 -36.90 4.73
N GLY A 67 -17.51 -37.83 4.25
CA GLY A 67 -17.95 -39.20 3.92
C GLY A 67 -18.85 -39.36 2.69
N ARG A 68 -19.08 -38.31 1.88
CA ARG A 68 -19.84 -38.37 0.62
C ARG A 68 -18.92 -38.20 -0.60
N THR A 69 -19.13 -39.01 -1.63
CA THR A 69 -18.43 -38.90 -2.91
C THR A 69 -18.94 -37.69 -3.67
N VAL A 70 -18.06 -36.77 -4.06
CA VAL A 70 -18.41 -35.56 -4.83
C VAL A 70 -18.16 -35.82 -6.31
N VAL A 71 -19.11 -35.44 -7.17
CA VAL A 71 -18.97 -35.58 -8.63
C VAL A 71 -18.07 -34.48 -9.15
N VAL A 72 -16.96 -34.86 -9.77
CA VAL A 72 -15.98 -33.96 -10.37
C VAL A 72 -16.41 -33.68 -11.83
N THR A 73 -16.71 -32.43 -12.16
CA THR A 73 -16.97 -32.01 -13.56
C THR A 73 -15.68 -31.50 -14.20
N GLY A 74 -15.34 -32.03 -15.37
CA GLY A 74 -14.09 -31.69 -16.08
C GLY A 74 -14.18 -30.39 -16.88
N GLY A 75 -13.08 -29.64 -16.93
CA GLY A 75 -12.80 -28.59 -17.91
C GLY A 75 -12.01 -29.15 -19.11
N GLU A 76 -12.07 -28.44 -20.24
CA GLU A 76 -11.20 -28.70 -21.38
C GLU A 76 -9.73 -28.50 -20.93
N ASP A 77 -8.81 -29.36 -21.38
CA ASP A 77 -7.38 -29.44 -21.01
C ASP A 77 -7.00 -30.26 -19.75
N GLY A 78 -7.92 -31.06 -19.21
CA GLY A 78 -7.59 -31.97 -18.09
C GLY A 78 -7.49 -31.26 -16.73
N GLU A 79 -7.85 -29.98 -16.69
CA GLU A 79 -8.10 -29.22 -15.47
C GLU A 79 -9.45 -29.63 -14.89
N ARG A 80 -9.48 -29.94 -13.59
CA ARG A 80 -10.72 -30.26 -12.88
C ARG A 80 -10.80 -29.39 -11.62
N THR A 81 -11.82 -28.54 -11.57
CA THR A 81 -12.10 -27.65 -10.44
C THR A 81 -13.17 -28.26 -9.56
N ILE A 82 -12.96 -28.27 -8.24
CA ILE A 82 -13.96 -28.71 -7.27
C ILE A 82 -14.48 -27.49 -6.54
N THR A 83 -15.74 -27.13 -6.79
CA THR A 83 -16.41 -26.04 -6.08
C THR A 83 -17.25 -26.64 -4.96
N LEU A 84 -16.91 -26.33 -3.70
CA LEU A 84 -17.73 -26.66 -2.55
C LEU A 84 -18.56 -25.42 -2.19
N VAL A 85 -19.87 -25.48 -2.45
CA VAL A 85 -20.81 -24.42 -2.05
C VAL A 85 -21.39 -24.80 -0.69
N GLY A 86 -21.13 -23.98 0.33
CA GLY A 86 -21.80 -24.10 1.64
C GLY A 86 -23.25 -23.61 1.53
N GLY A 87 -24.21 -24.41 2.00
CA GLY A 87 -25.63 -24.03 2.02
C GLY A 87 -25.95 -22.93 3.03
N GLU A 88 -27.11 -22.32 2.86
CA GLU A 88 -27.62 -21.07 3.47
C GLU A 88 -27.66 -20.98 5.02
N ASP A 89 -27.23 -22.01 5.75
CA ASP A 89 -27.25 -22.03 7.21
C ASP A 89 -25.82 -22.01 7.78
N GLY A 90 -25.21 -20.82 7.83
CA GLY A 90 -24.35 -20.32 8.92
C GLY A 90 -23.23 -21.17 9.54
N ASP A 91 -22.82 -22.32 9.00
CA ASP A 91 -21.88 -23.24 9.65
C ASP A 91 -20.80 -23.76 8.66
N ALA A 92 -19.98 -22.83 8.17
CA ALA A 92 -18.75 -23.13 7.43
C ALA A 92 -17.58 -23.54 8.36
N ALA A 93 -17.80 -23.59 9.68
CA ALA A 93 -16.85 -24.10 10.64
C ALA A 93 -16.81 -25.64 10.61
N GLY A 94 -16.20 -26.22 9.57
CA GLY A 94 -15.91 -27.66 9.55
C GLY A 94 -15.94 -28.34 8.19
N LEU A 95 -15.78 -27.61 7.08
CA LEU A 95 -15.43 -28.22 5.81
C LEU A 95 -13.92 -28.49 5.80
N ARG A 96 -13.53 -29.72 6.12
CA ARG A 96 -12.19 -30.26 5.87
C ARG A 96 -12.29 -31.28 4.75
N VAL A 97 -11.39 -31.19 3.77
CA VAL A 97 -11.11 -32.31 2.87
C VAL A 97 -10.43 -33.37 3.72
N GLU A 98 -11.12 -34.48 3.99
CA GLU A 98 -10.62 -35.49 4.94
C GLU A 98 -9.54 -36.38 4.32
N GLU A 99 -9.58 -36.64 3.01
CA GLU A 99 -8.61 -37.52 2.34
C GLU A 99 -8.59 -37.32 0.81
N VAL A 100 -7.40 -37.23 0.22
CA VAL A 100 -7.16 -37.33 -1.24
C VAL A 100 -6.05 -38.37 -1.43
N ARG A 101 -6.32 -39.47 -2.15
CA ARG A 101 -5.33 -40.54 -2.39
C ARG A 101 -4.72 -40.43 -3.79
N VAL A 102 -3.40 -40.29 -3.86
CA VAL A 102 -2.63 -40.35 -5.12
C VAL A 102 -1.36 -41.19 -4.88
N HIS A 103 -1.03 -42.08 -5.82
CA HIS A 103 0.19 -42.91 -5.75
C HIS A 103 1.39 -42.17 -6.36
N PRO A 104 2.53 -42.02 -5.64
CA PRO A 104 3.63 -41.15 -6.07
C PRO A 104 4.66 -41.81 -7.03
N ASP A 105 5.28 -40.97 -7.88
CA ASP A 105 6.49 -41.22 -8.67
C ASP A 105 7.73 -40.64 -7.92
N PRO A 106 8.89 -41.35 -7.79
CA PRO A 106 9.93 -41.02 -6.82
C PRO A 106 10.86 -39.82 -7.13
N ALA A 107 10.55 -38.97 -8.11
CA ALA A 107 11.47 -37.90 -8.53
C ALA A 107 10.84 -36.51 -8.43
N LEU A 108 10.89 -35.88 -7.24
CA LEU A 108 10.84 -34.42 -7.04
C LEU A 108 11.06 -34.04 -5.55
N VAL A 109 12.08 -33.23 -5.26
CA VAL A 109 12.42 -32.73 -3.91
C VAL A 109 12.45 -31.20 -3.92
N PRO A 110 11.60 -30.49 -3.13
CA PRO A 110 11.75 -29.03 -2.93
C PRO A 110 11.96 -28.52 -1.49
N ALA A 111 11.86 -29.32 -0.42
CA ALA A 111 11.89 -28.80 0.97
C ALA A 111 13.31 -28.64 1.56
N GLU A 112 14.26 -29.47 1.16
CA GLU A 112 15.60 -29.53 1.79
C GLU A 112 16.49 -28.34 1.38
N GLN A 113 16.35 -27.83 0.15
CA GLN A 113 17.15 -26.72 -0.35
C GLN A 113 16.80 -25.37 0.29
N VAL A 114 15.54 -25.17 0.67
CA VAL A 114 15.10 -23.95 1.37
C VAL A 114 15.66 -23.91 2.78
N ARG A 115 15.65 -25.05 3.49
CA ARG A 115 16.27 -25.18 4.81
C ARG A 115 17.76 -24.89 4.78
N LEU A 116 18.47 -25.44 3.78
CA LEU A 116 19.90 -25.23 3.61
C LEU A 116 20.26 -23.75 3.38
N ARG A 117 19.44 -23.01 2.61
CA ARG A 117 19.64 -21.57 2.39
C ARG A 117 19.39 -20.72 3.64
N ALA A 118 18.39 -21.09 4.44
CA ALA A 118 18.12 -20.40 5.71
C ALA A 118 19.24 -20.62 6.74
N GLU A 119 19.80 -21.83 6.80
CA GLU A 119 20.96 -22.14 7.66
C GLU A 119 22.22 -21.38 7.22
N GLN A 120 22.47 -21.28 5.91
CA GLN A 120 23.59 -20.49 5.35
C GLN A 120 23.45 -18.98 5.65
N ALA A 121 22.24 -18.43 5.58
CA ALA A 121 21.98 -17.02 5.89
C ALA A 121 22.22 -16.70 7.37
N ARG A 122 21.83 -17.59 8.30
CA ARG A 122 22.11 -17.44 9.73
C ARG A 122 23.59 -17.47 10.05
N ALA A 123 24.33 -18.42 9.47
CA ALA A 123 25.77 -18.50 9.64
C ALA A 123 26.49 -17.25 9.11
N HIS A 124 25.97 -16.64 8.04
CA HIS A 124 26.51 -15.39 7.51
C HIS A 124 26.26 -14.20 8.46
N ALA A 125 25.05 -14.08 9.01
CA ALA A 125 24.70 -13.01 9.95
C ALA A 125 25.53 -13.09 11.24
N GLU A 126 25.74 -14.29 11.80
CA GLU A 126 26.60 -14.50 12.96
C GLU A 126 28.07 -14.14 12.68
N ALA A 127 28.58 -14.46 11.48
CA ALA A 127 29.92 -14.09 11.06
C ALA A 127 30.09 -12.58 10.90
N VAL A 128 29.07 -11.88 10.36
CA VAL A 128 29.06 -10.41 10.27
C VAL A 128 29.05 -9.80 11.66
N ARG A 129 28.19 -10.27 12.57
CA ARG A 129 28.13 -9.78 13.96
C ARG A 129 29.49 -9.88 14.67
N ALA A 130 30.18 -11.00 14.51
CA ALA A 130 31.52 -11.18 15.09
C ALA A 130 32.55 -10.18 14.49
N GLN A 131 32.48 -9.89 13.20
CA GLN A 131 33.34 -8.89 12.55
C GLN A 131 33.04 -7.46 13.03
N VAL A 132 31.78 -7.15 13.32
CA VAL A 132 31.35 -5.85 13.87
C VAL A 132 31.83 -5.68 15.31
N GLU A 133 31.67 -6.70 16.17
CA GLU A 133 32.20 -6.67 17.54
C GLU A 133 33.73 -6.53 17.57
N GLU A 134 34.45 -7.18 16.64
CA GLU A 134 35.90 -7.03 16.49
C GLU A 134 36.30 -5.64 15.95
N ALA A 135 35.49 -5.03 15.07
CA ALA A 135 35.69 -3.67 14.57
C ALA A 135 35.38 -2.59 15.61
N LEU A 136 34.38 -2.83 16.47
CA LEU A 136 34.01 -2.00 17.62
C LEU A 136 35.11 -1.98 18.68
N ALA A 137 35.76 -3.13 18.91
CA ALA A 137 36.91 -3.22 19.80
C ALA A 137 38.16 -2.48 19.26
N ARG A 138 38.20 -2.13 17.96
CA ARG A 138 39.37 -1.57 17.28
C ARG A 138 39.22 -0.14 16.77
N SER A 139 38.02 0.44 16.71
CA SER A 139 37.81 1.74 16.04
C SER A 139 36.79 2.66 16.71
N GLY A 140 37.02 3.97 16.60
CA GLY A 140 36.15 5.03 17.10
C GLY A 140 34.82 5.15 16.33
N ARG A 141 33.80 5.67 17.03
CA ARG A 141 32.35 5.75 16.76
C ARG A 141 31.81 5.91 15.32
N SER A 142 32.57 6.33 14.31
CA SER A 142 32.02 6.63 12.97
C SER A 142 31.91 5.40 12.04
N ARG A 143 32.69 4.33 12.28
CA ARG A 143 32.57 3.07 11.52
C ARG A 143 31.49 2.13 12.08
N VAL A 144 31.04 2.41 13.30
CA VAL A 144 30.05 1.66 14.07
C VAL A 144 28.66 1.78 13.44
N GLY A 145 28.21 3.00 13.13
CA GLY A 145 26.86 3.21 12.57
C GLY A 145 26.62 2.58 11.19
N ARG A 146 27.66 2.46 10.34
CA ARG A 146 27.53 1.79 9.03
C ARG A 146 27.40 0.28 9.14
N GLU A 147 28.02 -0.32 10.15
CA GLU A 147 27.97 -1.76 10.39
C GLU A 147 26.75 -2.16 11.24
N GLU A 148 26.30 -1.31 12.16
CA GLU A 148 24.99 -1.43 12.84
C GLU A 148 23.84 -1.38 11.83
N ALA A 149 23.85 -0.41 10.90
CA ALA A 149 22.84 -0.37 9.82
C ALA A 149 22.91 -1.56 8.85
N ARG A 150 24.02 -2.30 8.78
CA ARG A 150 24.10 -3.57 8.03
C ARG A 150 23.54 -4.74 8.83
N LEU A 151 23.74 -4.74 10.14
CA LEU A 151 23.14 -5.68 11.08
C LEU A 151 21.62 -5.54 11.11
N ASP A 152 21.08 -4.32 11.26
CA ASP A 152 19.64 -4.07 11.26
C ASP A 152 18.97 -4.54 9.96
N ARG A 153 19.62 -4.31 8.82
CA ARG A 153 19.16 -4.79 7.50
C ARG A 153 19.23 -6.31 7.36
N ALA A 154 20.23 -6.96 7.98
CA ALA A 154 20.34 -8.42 7.98
C ALA A 154 19.31 -9.06 8.93
N GLU A 155 19.02 -8.43 10.06
CA GLU A 155 18.01 -8.86 11.03
C GLU A 155 16.59 -8.70 10.48
N ALA A 156 16.24 -7.56 9.88
CA ALA A 156 14.96 -7.36 9.21
C ALA A 156 14.73 -8.37 8.06
N ARG A 157 15.79 -8.70 7.30
CA ARG A 157 15.73 -9.73 6.27
C ARG A 157 15.56 -11.13 6.84
N LEU A 158 16.17 -11.43 8.00
CA LEU A 158 15.98 -12.69 8.72
C LEU A 158 14.59 -12.82 9.33
N ASP A 159 14.00 -11.73 9.82
CA ASP A 159 12.65 -11.73 10.37
C ASP A 159 11.60 -11.88 9.27
N GLY A 160 11.80 -11.27 8.10
CA GLY A 160 10.98 -11.56 6.90
C GLY A 160 11.10 -13.02 6.42
N VAL A 161 12.28 -13.64 6.54
CA VAL A 161 12.47 -15.06 6.24
C VAL A 161 11.87 -15.97 7.33
N ARG A 162 11.90 -15.56 8.59
CA ARG A 162 11.26 -16.27 9.71
C ARG A 162 9.74 -16.23 9.60
N ALA A 163 9.16 -15.07 9.26
CA ALA A 163 7.73 -14.93 8.99
C ALA A 163 7.28 -15.86 7.84
N ARG A 164 8.05 -15.91 6.74
CA ARG A 164 7.83 -16.87 5.65
C ARG A 164 8.00 -18.33 6.07
N LEU A 165 8.98 -18.63 6.93
CA LEU A 165 9.20 -19.98 7.44
C LEU A 165 8.11 -20.41 8.41
N ASP A 166 7.58 -19.52 9.24
CA ASP A 166 6.48 -19.79 10.15
C ASP A 166 5.15 -19.92 9.38
N GLU A 167 4.93 -19.15 8.32
CA GLU A 167 3.86 -19.41 7.33
C GLU A 167 4.01 -20.81 6.70
N MET A 168 5.21 -21.19 6.27
CA MET A 168 5.50 -22.53 5.75
C MET A 168 5.35 -23.62 6.82
N ARG A 169 5.66 -23.33 8.09
CA ARG A 169 5.59 -24.30 9.19
C ARG A 169 4.15 -24.53 9.64
N VAL A 170 3.30 -23.51 9.59
CA VAL A 170 1.85 -23.61 9.73
C VAL A 170 1.25 -24.41 8.57
N ALA A 171 1.77 -24.24 7.35
CA ALA A 171 1.38 -25.03 6.18
C ALA A 171 1.88 -26.50 6.23
N VAL A 172 3.02 -26.79 6.87
CA VAL A 172 3.63 -28.13 6.97
C VAL A 172 3.14 -28.93 8.20
N SER A 173 2.64 -28.25 9.24
CA SER A 173 2.00 -28.91 10.40
C SER A 173 0.68 -29.60 10.05
N GLY A 174 0.14 -29.36 8.85
CA GLY A 174 -0.95 -30.13 8.27
C GLY A 174 -0.54 -30.64 6.89
N ILE A 175 -0.33 -31.95 6.77
CA ILE A 175 -0.19 -32.72 5.52
C ILE A 175 1.26 -32.87 5.02
N GLY A 176 1.75 -34.10 5.14
CA GLY A 176 3.03 -34.54 4.57
C GLY A 176 3.01 -34.59 3.04
N ASN A 177 4.13 -34.14 2.47
CA ASN A 177 4.65 -34.32 1.12
C ASN A 177 3.74 -35.02 0.08
N ALA A 178 3.11 -34.21 -0.79
CA ALA A 178 2.94 -34.40 -2.25
C ALA A 178 1.92 -33.39 -2.80
N PHE A 179 2.15 -32.08 -2.62
CA PHE A 179 1.29 -31.03 -3.21
C PHE A 179 2.18 -29.90 -3.72
N ALA A 180 2.09 -29.58 -5.02
CA ALA A 180 2.67 -28.38 -5.58
C ALA A 180 1.61 -27.28 -5.49
N PHE A 181 1.69 -26.42 -4.47
CA PHE A 181 1.03 -25.13 -4.50
C PHE A 181 1.82 -24.23 -5.45
N SER A 182 1.24 -23.87 -6.60
CA SER A 182 1.73 -22.70 -7.33
C SER A 182 1.03 -21.48 -6.74
N THR A 183 1.69 -20.81 -5.80
CA THR A 183 1.39 -19.40 -5.52
C THR A 183 1.99 -18.58 -6.65
N SER A 184 1.21 -18.33 -7.71
CA SER A 184 1.40 -17.14 -8.52
C SER A 184 0.81 -15.97 -7.73
N GLY A 185 1.53 -15.54 -6.70
CA GLY A 185 1.19 -14.40 -5.86
C GLY A 185 2.25 -13.33 -6.07
N GLY A 186 2.06 -12.51 -7.10
CA GLY A 186 2.54 -11.15 -7.05
C GLY A 186 1.85 -10.44 -5.88
N ILE A 187 2.62 -9.64 -5.17
CA ILE A 187 2.26 -8.52 -4.27
C ILE A 187 0.80 -8.58 -3.78
N GLY A 188 0.58 -8.96 -2.52
CA GLY A 188 -0.74 -8.86 -1.92
C GLY A 188 -1.25 -7.42 -2.04
N SER A 189 -2.51 -7.25 -2.44
CA SER A 189 -3.14 -5.95 -2.54
C SER A 189 -3.01 -5.19 -1.21
N GLN A 190 -2.14 -4.18 -1.18
CA GLN A 190 -2.21 -3.14 -0.16
C GLN A 190 -3.53 -2.41 -0.42
N SER A 191 -4.47 -2.53 0.51
CA SER A 191 -5.69 -1.72 0.51
C SER A 191 -5.43 -0.58 1.48
N GLY A 192 -4.90 0.52 0.95
CA GLY A 192 -4.74 1.75 1.72
C GLY A 192 -6.06 2.53 1.82
N ILE A 193 -6.11 3.45 2.78
CA ILE A 193 -7.18 4.45 2.87
C ILE A 193 -6.58 5.81 3.19
N ARG A 194 -7.01 6.88 2.53
CA ARG A 194 -6.52 8.21 2.89
C ARG A 194 -7.01 8.61 4.28
N PHE A 195 -6.12 9.21 5.09
CA PHE A 195 -6.46 9.66 6.44
C PHE A 195 -7.69 10.56 6.48
N GLY A 196 -7.92 11.34 5.43
CA GLY A 196 -9.09 12.17 5.23
C GLY A 196 -10.41 11.43 5.39
N HIS A 197 -10.54 10.17 4.95
CA HIS A 197 -11.79 9.41 5.11
C HIS A 197 -12.01 8.88 6.53
N VAL A 198 -10.95 8.83 7.34
CA VAL A 198 -10.97 8.24 8.68
C VAL A 198 -11.37 9.30 9.69
N GLN A 199 -12.40 9.01 10.49
CA GLN A 199 -12.79 9.83 11.63
C GLN A 199 -12.09 9.35 12.91
N LYS A 200 -11.94 8.03 13.06
CA LYS A 200 -11.43 7.44 14.29
C LYS A 200 -10.74 6.11 14.03
N LEU A 201 -9.63 5.87 14.72
CA LEU A 201 -8.92 4.60 14.77
C LEU A 201 -8.92 4.09 16.21
N VAL A 202 -9.30 2.82 16.40
CA VAL A 202 -9.20 2.12 17.69
C VAL A 202 -8.30 0.92 17.53
N VAL A 203 -7.25 0.82 18.34
CA VAL A 203 -6.34 -0.32 18.36
C VAL A 203 -7.08 -1.54 18.93
N LEU A 204 -7.01 -2.66 18.22
CA LEU A 204 -7.64 -3.91 18.65
C LEU A 204 -6.63 -4.88 19.26
N ASP A 205 -5.45 -4.95 18.67
CA ASP A 205 -4.30 -5.76 19.12
C ASP A 205 -3.00 -5.29 18.46
N ASP A 206 -1.97 -6.13 18.49
CA ASP A 206 -0.60 -5.89 18.03
C ASP A 206 -0.48 -5.60 16.53
N ASN A 207 -1.52 -5.88 15.74
CA ASN A 207 -1.47 -5.68 14.30
C ASN A 207 -2.83 -5.33 13.66
N ARG A 208 -3.84 -4.97 14.46
CA ARG A 208 -5.18 -4.64 13.93
C ARG A 208 -5.75 -3.39 14.56
N ALA A 209 -6.47 -2.64 13.73
CA ALA A 209 -7.27 -1.51 14.17
C ALA A 209 -8.66 -1.52 13.53
N ARG A 210 -9.63 -0.98 14.25
CA ARG A 210 -10.95 -0.65 13.70
C ARG A 210 -10.98 0.83 13.35
N LEU A 211 -11.27 1.12 12.11
CA LEU A 211 -11.51 2.47 11.63
C LEU A 211 -13.01 2.75 11.66
N THR A 212 -13.40 3.91 12.16
CA THR A 212 -14.71 4.53 11.86
C THR A 212 -14.46 5.59 10.81
N LEU A 213 -15.09 5.45 9.65
CA LEU A 213 -15.02 6.39 8.56
C LEU A 213 -15.97 7.56 8.80
N ARG A 214 -15.77 8.69 8.12
CA ARG A 214 -16.67 9.85 8.22
C ARG A 214 -18.10 9.58 7.76
N SER A 215 -18.28 8.57 6.91
CA SER A 215 -19.58 8.04 6.52
C SER A 215 -20.31 7.33 7.67
N GLY A 216 -19.61 7.05 8.77
CA GLY A 216 -20.07 6.25 9.91
C GLY A 216 -19.82 4.75 9.75
N GLU A 217 -19.33 4.31 8.58
CA GLU A 217 -18.96 2.92 8.35
C GLU A 217 -17.81 2.50 9.27
N GLN A 218 -17.84 1.25 9.72
CA GLN A 218 -16.75 0.66 10.51
C GLN A 218 -16.06 -0.43 9.69
N VAL A 219 -14.75 -0.30 9.56
CA VAL A 219 -13.93 -1.24 8.80
C VAL A 219 -12.75 -1.68 9.67
N GLU A 220 -12.46 -2.98 9.70
CA GLU A 220 -11.28 -3.49 10.38
C GLU A 220 -10.13 -3.57 9.39
N PHE A 221 -8.95 -3.15 9.80
CA PHE A 221 -7.72 -3.20 9.03
C PHE A 221 -6.67 -4.01 9.78
N ILE A 222 -5.85 -4.71 9.01
CA ILE A 222 -4.73 -5.53 9.46
C ILE A 222 -3.45 -4.91 8.90
N GLY A 223 -2.44 -4.72 9.75
CA GLY A 223 -1.13 -4.25 9.32
C GLY A 223 -0.41 -5.29 8.48
N ARG A 224 -0.03 -4.88 7.26
CA ARG A 224 0.89 -5.61 6.39
C ARG A 224 2.07 -4.73 5.94
N GLY A 225 2.04 -3.45 6.30
CA GLY A 225 3.09 -2.46 6.09
C GLY A 225 3.58 -1.89 7.43
N THR A 226 4.12 -0.67 7.40
CA THR A 226 4.62 0.03 8.59
C THR A 226 3.54 0.84 9.30
N ASP A 227 2.41 1.13 8.67
CA ASP A 227 1.46 2.11 9.23
C ASP A 227 0.57 1.56 10.34
N LEU A 228 0.44 0.23 10.48
CA LEU A 228 -0.30 -0.41 11.56
C LEU A 228 0.54 -1.47 12.25
N GLY A 229 0.26 -1.68 13.53
CA GLY A 229 0.93 -2.68 14.35
C GLY A 229 2.32 -2.24 14.82
N THR A 230 3.07 -3.19 15.39
CA THR A 230 4.41 -2.96 15.96
C THR A 230 5.45 -2.50 14.93
N ALA A 231 5.11 -2.48 13.64
CA ALA A 231 5.95 -1.93 12.58
C ALA A 231 5.88 -0.39 12.49
N LEU A 232 4.89 0.24 13.14
CA LEU A 232 4.76 1.70 13.22
C LEU A 232 6.00 2.31 13.87
N ARG A 233 6.73 3.12 13.10
CA ARG A 233 7.97 3.74 13.56
C ARG A 233 7.72 4.78 14.64
N ALA A 234 6.65 5.55 14.50
CA ALA A 234 6.18 6.53 15.47
C ALA A 234 4.89 7.22 15.01
N LEU A 235 4.01 7.52 15.96
CA LEU A 235 3.06 8.62 15.87
C LEU A 235 3.59 9.81 16.65
N VAL A 236 3.87 10.92 15.98
CA VAL A 236 4.28 12.17 16.62
C VAL A 236 3.08 13.11 16.75
N VAL A 237 2.86 13.65 17.95
CA VAL A 237 1.83 14.65 18.26
C VAL A 237 2.50 15.97 18.63
N GLU A 238 2.27 17.00 17.81
CA GLU A 238 2.71 18.37 18.06
C GLU A 238 1.57 19.19 18.65
N THR A 239 1.62 19.43 19.96
CA THR A 239 0.58 20.21 20.64
C THR A 239 0.70 21.71 20.33
N PRO A 240 -0.40 22.47 20.33
CA PRO A 240 -0.37 23.93 20.12
C PRO A 240 0.55 24.70 21.07
N GLU A 241 0.77 24.21 22.30
CA GLU A 241 1.65 24.82 23.30
C GLU A 241 3.15 24.56 23.04
N GLY A 242 3.47 23.79 21.99
CA GLY A 242 4.84 23.43 21.65
C GLY A 242 5.38 22.18 22.38
N GLY A 243 4.52 21.36 22.97
CA GLY A 243 4.88 19.97 23.28
C GLY A 243 5.05 19.13 22.01
N GLN A 244 5.94 18.15 22.07
CA GLN A 244 6.07 17.10 21.06
C GLN A 244 6.10 15.76 21.80
N PHE A 245 5.24 14.84 21.39
CA PHE A 245 5.13 13.51 21.97
C PHE A 245 5.31 12.48 20.87
N THR A 246 6.17 11.50 21.09
CA THR A 246 6.37 10.37 20.19
C THR A 246 5.81 9.14 20.86
N LEU A 247 4.88 8.47 20.17
CA LEU A 247 4.18 7.28 20.64
C LEU A 247 4.48 6.14 19.68
N ASP A 248 4.68 4.94 20.20
CA ASP A 248 4.68 3.72 19.38
C ASP A 248 3.29 3.07 19.38
N TRP A 249 3.11 1.98 18.63
CA TRP A 249 1.82 1.28 18.55
C TRP A 249 1.31 0.78 19.90
N ASP A 250 2.22 0.29 20.76
CA ASP A 250 1.90 -0.27 22.07
C ASP A 250 1.46 0.81 23.07
N ASP A 251 1.76 2.09 22.79
CA ASP A 251 1.21 3.20 23.55
C ASP A 251 -0.25 3.51 23.17
N LEU A 252 -0.70 3.19 21.95
CA LEU A 252 -1.97 3.67 21.39
C LEU A 252 -3.20 2.88 21.86
N ASP A 253 -4.24 3.59 22.28
CA ASP A 253 -5.59 3.03 22.45
C ASP A 253 -6.49 3.50 21.29
N MET A 254 -6.49 4.81 21.05
CA MET A 254 -7.42 5.45 20.14
C MET A 254 -6.85 6.73 19.54
N VAL A 255 -7.17 6.98 18.28
CA VAL A 255 -6.91 8.26 17.60
C VAL A 255 -8.22 8.79 17.04
N GLU A 256 -8.56 10.02 17.38
CA GLU A 256 -9.69 10.76 16.82
C GLU A 256 -9.15 11.84 15.88
N PHE A 257 -9.48 11.73 14.60
CA PHE A 257 -9.04 12.67 13.58
C PHE A 257 -10.06 13.80 13.45
N MET A 258 -9.59 15.04 13.48
CA MET A 258 -10.45 16.22 13.47
C MET A 258 -9.77 17.42 12.81
N GLU A 259 -10.57 18.39 12.39
CA GLU A 259 -10.06 19.63 11.85
C GLU A 259 -9.26 20.40 12.92
N ALA A 260 -8.14 20.99 12.51
CA ALA A 260 -7.34 21.82 13.39
C ALA A 260 -8.13 23.08 13.78
N PRO A 261 -8.03 23.58 15.03
CA PRO A 261 -8.57 24.88 15.40
C PRO A 261 -8.04 26.00 14.47
N GLU A 262 -8.87 27.00 14.16
CA GLU A 262 -8.52 28.09 13.22
C GLU A 262 -7.22 28.85 13.58
N ASP A 263 -6.88 28.90 14.88
CA ASP A 263 -5.68 29.55 15.42
C ASP A 263 -4.51 28.59 15.64
N ALA A 264 -4.71 27.27 15.50
CA ALA A 264 -3.64 26.29 15.58
C ALA A 264 -2.67 26.49 14.40
N ARG A 265 -1.36 26.50 14.71
CA ARG A 265 -0.32 26.64 13.69
C ARG A 265 0.64 25.48 13.82
N PRO A 266 0.85 24.69 12.75
CA PRO A 266 1.88 23.67 12.76
C PRO A 266 3.25 24.33 12.86
N ARG A 267 4.24 23.59 13.36
CA ARG A 267 5.64 24.05 13.34
C ARG A 267 6.21 24.07 11.94
N GLU A 268 5.74 23.16 11.10
CA GLU A 268 6.32 22.84 9.81
C GLU A 268 5.24 22.76 8.74
N ALA A 269 5.50 23.26 7.53
CA ALA A 269 4.58 23.12 6.42
C ALA A 269 4.82 21.79 5.71
N ARG A 270 3.76 21.06 5.31
CA ARG A 270 3.91 19.97 4.33
C ARG A 270 4.38 20.55 3.00
N LEU A 271 5.17 19.78 2.27
CA LEU A 271 5.57 20.12 0.91
C LEU A 271 4.39 19.97 -0.04
N TRP A 272 4.14 21.00 -0.84
CA TRP A 272 3.14 20.98 -1.91
C TRP A 272 3.81 21.43 -3.21
N GLY A 273 3.42 20.81 -4.32
CA GLY A 273 3.95 21.20 -5.62
C GLY A 273 3.35 20.44 -6.79
N THR A 274 3.79 20.84 -7.96
CA THR A 274 3.52 20.15 -9.23
C THR A 274 4.78 19.43 -9.69
N LEU A 275 4.68 18.12 -9.88
CA LEU A 275 5.70 17.27 -10.47
C LEU A 275 5.35 17.00 -11.93
N GLU A 276 6.36 17.09 -12.81
CA GLU A 276 6.29 16.71 -14.21
C GLU A 276 7.17 15.48 -14.46
N THR A 277 6.66 14.53 -15.24
CA THR A 277 7.40 13.34 -15.68
C THR A 277 8.04 13.58 -17.04
N ARG A 278 8.95 12.68 -17.46
CA ARG A 278 9.55 12.74 -18.81
C ARG A 278 8.57 12.30 -19.90
N SER A 279 7.57 11.49 -19.56
CA SER A 279 6.47 11.04 -20.41
C SER A 279 5.49 12.19 -20.71
N GLY A 280 5.56 13.28 -19.93
CA GLY A 280 4.76 14.48 -20.11
C GLY A 280 3.51 14.53 -19.22
N ASP A 281 3.40 13.63 -18.24
CA ASP A 281 2.35 13.66 -17.23
C ASP A 281 2.70 14.69 -16.14
N ALA A 282 1.67 15.25 -15.52
CA ALA A 282 1.81 16.19 -14.41
C ALA A 282 0.88 15.84 -13.25
N PHE A 283 1.43 15.89 -12.03
CA PHE A 283 0.73 15.57 -10.80
C PHE A 283 0.90 16.72 -9.81
N THR A 284 -0.19 17.16 -9.18
CA THR A 284 -0.15 18.26 -8.22
C THR A 284 -0.77 17.84 -6.91
N GLY A 285 -0.03 17.99 -5.82
CA GLY A 285 -0.45 17.50 -4.52
C GLY A 285 0.58 17.67 -3.43
N TRP A 286 0.37 16.96 -2.32
CA TRP A 286 1.35 16.89 -1.24
C TRP A 286 2.51 16.00 -1.67
N VAL A 287 3.72 16.54 -1.53
CA VAL A 287 4.95 15.89 -1.96
C VAL A 287 5.58 15.15 -0.79
N THR A 288 5.98 13.91 -1.04
CA THR A 288 6.93 13.18 -0.22
C THR A 288 8.15 12.88 -1.08
N TRP A 289 9.27 13.52 -0.79
CA TRP A 289 10.53 13.33 -1.50
C TRP A 289 11.27 12.12 -0.92
N ASP A 290 11.92 11.32 -1.77
CA ASP A 290 12.63 10.07 -1.40
C ASP A 290 11.81 9.10 -0.52
N VAL A 291 10.48 9.23 -0.52
CA VAL A 291 9.55 8.52 0.37
C VAL A 291 9.77 8.84 1.87
N ASP A 292 10.49 9.92 2.21
CA ASP A 292 10.88 10.25 3.60
C ASP A 292 10.72 11.74 3.96
N GLU A 293 11.11 12.67 3.08
CA GLU A 293 11.03 14.11 3.37
C GLU A 293 9.67 14.68 2.99
N ILE A 294 8.97 15.24 3.99
CA ILE A 294 7.58 15.67 3.88
C ILE A 294 7.35 17.12 4.30
N PHE A 295 8.30 17.73 5.01
CA PHE A 295 8.18 19.05 5.59
C PHE A 295 9.20 20.05 5.07
N SER A 296 8.85 21.34 5.18
CA SER A 296 9.70 22.46 4.79
C SER A 296 11.05 22.55 5.52
N ASN A 297 11.18 21.92 6.69
CA ASN A 297 12.43 21.90 7.45
C ASN A 297 13.26 20.64 7.22
N ASP A 298 12.68 19.62 6.56
CA ASP A 298 13.47 18.49 6.10
C ASP A 298 14.51 18.99 5.12
N VAL A 299 15.61 18.26 5.01
CA VAL A 299 16.83 18.70 4.35
C VAL A 299 17.01 17.89 3.09
N LEU A 300 17.33 18.58 1.99
CA LEU A 300 17.89 17.97 0.79
C LEU A 300 19.41 18.04 0.89
N ASP A 301 20.05 16.87 0.81
CA ASP A 301 21.49 16.71 0.81
C ASP A 301 22.06 16.61 -0.61
N GLY A 302 23.22 17.19 -0.83
CA GLY A 302 23.96 17.01 -2.08
C GLY A 302 25.32 17.68 -2.09
N GLU A 303 26.14 17.35 -3.07
CA GLU A 303 27.49 17.90 -3.25
C GLU A 303 27.57 18.74 -4.52
N GLN A 304 28.30 19.86 -4.46
CA GLN A 304 28.75 20.60 -5.65
C GLN A 304 30.23 20.95 -5.51
N ASP A 305 31.05 20.58 -6.50
CA ASP A 305 32.49 20.87 -6.54
C ASP A 305 33.27 20.46 -5.27
N GLY A 306 32.91 19.34 -4.64
CA GLY A 306 33.52 18.87 -3.39
C GLY A 306 33.01 19.55 -2.12
N VAL A 307 31.96 20.35 -2.21
CA VAL A 307 31.30 21.01 -1.07
C VAL A 307 29.95 20.36 -0.80
N GLU A 308 29.76 19.84 0.41
CA GLU A 308 28.48 19.32 0.89
C GLU A 308 27.50 20.48 1.16
N HIS A 309 26.24 20.27 0.78
CA HIS A 309 25.13 21.19 0.94
C HIS A 309 23.97 20.48 1.64
N GLU A 310 23.54 21.06 2.75
CA GLU A 310 22.31 20.69 3.48
C GLU A 310 21.30 21.83 3.28
N ILE A 311 20.25 21.61 2.48
CA ILE A 311 19.31 22.66 2.09
C ILE A 311 17.91 22.33 2.60
N PRO A 312 17.34 23.09 3.55
CA PRO A 312 15.95 22.92 3.94
C PRO A 312 15.00 23.09 2.75
N PHE A 313 14.05 22.16 2.56
CA PHE A 313 13.12 22.17 1.44
C PHE A 313 12.31 23.47 1.33
N GLY A 314 12.02 24.14 2.45
CA GLY A 314 11.32 25.43 2.48
C GLY A 314 12.08 26.56 1.77
N ARG A 315 13.37 26.39 1.48
CA ARG A 315 14.19 27.33 0.68
C ARG A 315 14.19 26.99 -0.81
N ILE A 316 13.74 25.79 -1.18
CA ILE A 316 13.76 25.30 -2.55
C ILE A 316 12.48 25.78 -3.27
N ALA A 317 12.66 26.23 -4.51
CA ALA A 317 11.58 26.60 -5.41
C ALA A 317 11.30 25.48 -6.42
N SER A 318 12.34 24.83 -6.93
CA SER A 318 12.20 23.69 -7.83
C SER A 318 13.42 22.79 -7.83
N ILE A 319 13.21 21.53 -8.20
CA ILE A 319 14.26 20.54 -8.47
C ILE A 319 14.01 20.00 -9.87
N GLU A 320 15.01 20.05 -10.72
CA GLU A 320 14.95 19.52 -12.09
C GLU A 320 16.03 18.46 -12.26
N ARG A 321 15.67 17.32 -12.84
CA ARG A 321 16.61 16.23 -13.07
C ARG A 321 17.68 16.65 -14.06
N ALA A 322 18.95 16.51 -13.67
CA ALA A 322 20.11 16.89 -14.48
C ALA A 322 20.98 15.66 -14.79
N GLY A 323 20.33 14.63 -15.33
CA GLY A 323 20.89 13.29 -15.57
C GLY A 323 20.51 12.28 -14.48
N SER A 324 21.08 11.08 -14.54
CA SER A 324 20.80 10.03 -13.54
C SER A 324 21.54 10.20 -12.22
N ARG A 325 22.49 11.14 -12.14
CA ARG A 325 23.39 11.30 -10.99
C ARG A 325 23.29 12.66 -10.29
N ALA A 326 22.37 13.52 -10.74
CA ALA A 326 22.36 14.90 -10.30
C ALA A 326 21.04 15.60 -10.62
N SER A 327 20.84 16.72 -9.94
CA SER A 327 19.72 17.64 -10.13
C SER A 327 20.16 19.09 -10.15
N HIS A 328 19.42 19.93 -10.88
CA HIS A 328 19.46 21.37 -10.71
C HIS A 328 18.44 21.77 -9.65
N VAL A 329 18.94 22.26 -8.51
CA VAL A 329 18.14 22.74 -7.39
C VAL A 329 18.10 24.26 -7.46
N THR A 330 16.93 24.83 -7.71
CA THR A 330 16.72 26.28 -7.73
C THR A 330 16.08 26.71 -6.43
N LEU A 331 16.74 27.62 -5.71
CA LEU A 331 16.28 28.21 -4.46
C LEU A 331 15.30 29.35 -4.72
N ARG A 332 14.50 29.69 -3.72
CA ARG A 332 13.52 30.80 -3.77
C ARG A 332 14.15 32.17 -3.94
N ASP A 333 15.45 32.31 -3.69
CA ASP A 333 16.20 33.54 -3.96
C ASP A 333 16.72 33.63 -5.41
N GLY A 334 16.46 32.61 -6.24
CA GLY A 334 16.89 32.50 -7.63
C GLY A 334 18.25 31.85 -7.83
N THR A 335 18.96 31.47 -6.76
CA THR A 335 20.21 30.71 -6.85
C THR A 335 19.93 29.31 -7.38
N THR A 336 20.70 28.86 -8.39
CA THR A 336 20.64 27.48 -8.89
C THR A 336 21.94 26.75 -8.58
N LEU A 337 21.82 25.57 -8.00
CA LEU A 337 22.92 24.66 -7.70
C LEU A 337 22.76 23.39 -8.53
N ARG A 338 23.88 22.81 -8.98
CA ARG A 338 23.90 21.47 -9.56
C ARG A 338 24.42 20.52 -8.50
N LEU A 339 23.53 19.76 -7.88
CA LEU A 339 23.85 18.85 -6.79
C LEU A 339 23.93 17.41 -7.29
N GLU A 340 24.90 16.65 -6.76
CA GLU A 340 25.09 15.22 -7.00
C GLU A 340 25.52 14.49 -5.72
N GLY A 341 25.65 13.16 -5.77
CA GLY A 341 26.31 12.39 -4.71
C GLY A 341 25.45 12.04 -3.48
N SER A 342 24.15 12.29 -3.53
CA SER A 342 23.17 11.87 -2.52
C SER A 342 21.94 11.23 -3.18
N ASN A 343 21.25 10.33 -2.47
CA ASN A 343 19.97 9.73 -2.88
C ASN A 343 18.88 10.80 -3.09
N ASP A 344 19.02 11.98 -2.51
CA ASP A 344 18.03 13.04 -2.69
C ASP A 344 18.12 13.70 -4.08
N VAL A 345 19.22 13.49 -4.80
CA VAL A 345 19.52 14.17 -6.08
C VAL A 345 20.00 13.22 -7.18
N ASP A 346 19.90 11.90 -6.96
CA ASP A 346 20.32 10.90 -7.94
C ASP A 346 19.43 9.66 -8.03
N ALA A 347 19.78 8.72 -8.91
CA ALA A 347 19.03 7.48 -9.16
C ALA A 347 18.96 6.50 -7.98
N SER A 348 19.60 6.82 -6.84
CA SER A 348 19.39 6.10 -5.58
C SER A 348 18.14 6.60 -4.84
N ASN A 349 17.48 7.64 -5.34
CA ASN A 349 16.17 8.09 -4.85
C ASN A 349 15.15 6.94 -4.95
N ARG A 350 14.46 6.68 -3.86
CA ARG A 350 13.48 5.61 -3.66
C ARG A 350 12.14 5.90 -4.32
N GLY A 351 11.96 7.12 -4.82
CA GLY A 351 10.77 7.59 -5.51
C GLY A 351 10.23 8.87 -4.88
N ILE A 352 9.44 9.59 -5.67
CA ILE A 352 8.79 10.82 -5.27
C ILE A 352 7.29 10.55 -5.28
N SER A 353 6.66 10.60 -4.11
CA SER A 353 5.24 10.37 -3.97
C SER A 353 4.48 11.70 -4.03
N ILE A 354 3.37 11.72 -4.76
CA ILE A 354 2.44 12.84 -4.84
C ILE A 354 1.05 12.35 -4.41
N SER A 355 0.59 12.84 -3.25
CA SER A 355 -0.80 12.68 -2.81
C SER A 355 -1.67 13.74 -3.51
N ASP A 356 -2.14 13.43 -4.72
CA ASP A 356 -2.94 14.30 -5.59
C ASP A 356 -4.44 14.18 -5.23
N PRO A 357 -5.09 15.24 -4.71
CA PRO A 357 -6.47 15.15 -4.23
C PRO A 357 -7.49 14.62 -5.25
N ALA A 358 -7.28 14.89 -6.54
CA ALA A 358 -8.20 14.53 -7.63
C ALA A 358 -7.88 13.19 -8.29
N LEU A 359 -6.84 12.48 -7.82
CA LEU A 359 -6.44 11.18 -8.34
C LEU A 359 -6.40 10.13 -7.22
N GLY A 360 -5.57 10.36 -6.22
CA GLY A 360 -5.09 9.28 -5.36
C GLY A 360 -3.66 9.56 -4.94
N GLN A 361 -2.82 8.54 -4.96
CA GLN A 361 -1.38 8.69 -4.82
C GLN A 361 -0.69 8.19 -6.09
N VAL A 362 0.40 8.85 -6.46
CA VAL A 362 1.34 8.33 -7.44
C VAL A 362 2.73 8.26 -6.82
N LEU A 363 3.49 7.23 -7.17
CA LEU A 363 4.92 7.11 -6.85
C LEU A 363 5.71 7.16 -8.15
N VAL A 364 6.44 8.25 -8.35
CA VAL A 364 7.26 8.47 -9.54
C VAL A 364 8.69 8.05 -9.26
N GLN A 365 9.19 7.07 -10.02
CA GLN A 365 10.59 6.64 -9.93
C GLN A 365 11.53 7.71 -10.48
N TRP A 366 12.77 7.75 -9.97
CA TRP A 366 13.76 8.76 -10.36
C TRP A 366 14.03 8.82 -11.86
N ASP A 367 13.97 7.66 -12.52
CA ASP A 367 14.17 7.64 -13.95
C ASP A 367 13.08 8.43 -14.65
N GLU A 368 11.83 8.32 -14.23
CA GLU A 368 10.71 9.02 -14.86
C GLU A 368 10.49 10.47 -14.39
N PHE A 369 11.09 10.84 -13.27
CA PHE A 369 11.09 12.21 -12.78
C PHE A 369 11.75 13.19 -13.78
N ALA A 370 11.05 14.28 -14.12
CA ALA A 370 11.64 15.39 -14.90
C ALA A 370 11.88 16.61 -14.02
N SER A 371 10.84 17.12 -13.33
CA SER A 371 10.98 18.25 -12.42
C SER A 371 9.88 18.31 -11.37
N VAL A 372 10.13 19.00 -10.27
CA VAL A 372 9.09 19.43 -9.32
C VAL A 372 9.23 20.91 -9.06
N ARG A 373 8.10 21.60 -8.97
CA ARG A 373 7.99 23.01 -8.56
C ARG A 373 7.20 23.08 -7.25
N PHE A 374 7.80 23.63 -6.21
CA PHE A 374 7.14 23.83 -4.93
C PHE A 374 6.41 25.17 -4.90
N HIS A 375 5.15 25.16 -4.49
CA HIS A 375 4.31 26.34 -4.34
C HIS A 375 3.28 26.13 -3.24
N GLU A 376 2.54 27.19 -2.89
CA GLU A 376 1.42 27.07 -1.97
C GLU A 376 0.24 26.36 -2.66
N PRO A 377 -0.59 25.60 -1.94
CA PRO A 377 -1.81 25.02 -2.50
C PRO A 377 -2.78 26.14 -2.91
N ASP A 378 -3.38 26.02 -4.11
CA ASP A 378 -4.31 27.02 -4.64
C ASP A 378 -5.64 26.99 -3.85
N GLU A 379 -6.31 25.84 -3.82
CA GLU A 379 -7.41 25.43 -2.92
C GLU A 379 -7.43 23.88 -2.95
N GLY A 380 -7.42 23.19 -1.80
CA GLY A 380 -7.45 21.72 -1.76
C GLY A 380 -6.44 21.08 -0.80
N GLY A 381 -6.85 19.95 -0.21
CA GLY A 381 -6.16 19.31 0.92
C GLY A 381 -6.91 19.45 2.24
N ASP A 382 -8.03 20.17 2.24
CA ASP A 382 -8.86 20.38 3.41
C ASP A 382 -9.55 19.09 3.87
N HIS A 383 -9.52 18.87 5.17
CA HIS A 383 -10.25 17.84 5.89
C HIS A 383 -11.70 17.63 5.41
N ALA A 384 -12.37 18.69 4.94
CA ALA A 384 -13.77 18.68 4.53
C ALA A 384 -14.06 17.99 3.18
N VAL A 385 -13.07 17.76 2.32
CA VAL A 385 -13.32 17.14 1.01
C VAL A 385 -13.59 15.64 1.11
N PHE A 386 -13.21 15.02 2.22
CA PHE A 386 -13.34 13.59 2.45
C PHE A 386 -14.64 13.26 3.17
N ASP A 387 -15.46 12.39 2.59
CA ASP A 387 -16.79 12.04 3.13
C ASP A 387 -16.85 10.65 3.79
N GLY A 388 -15.72 9.95 3.84
CA GLY A 388 -15.65 8.56 4.32
C GLY A 388 -16.13 7.52 3.29
N GLY A 389 -16.41 7.96 2.06
CA GLY A 389 -16.78 7.16 0.91
C GLY A 389 -18.21 6.60 0.92
N ARG A 390 -18.61 6.10 -0.24
CA ARG A 390 -19.97 5.61 -0.54
C ARG A 390 -19.87 4.33 -1.35
N PRO A 391 -20.91 3.46 -1.35
CA PRO A 391 -20.94 2.29 -2.21
C PRO A 391 -20.79 2.69 -3.68
N LEU A 392 -19.94 1.98 -4.42
CA LEU A 392 -19.76 2.18 -5.85
C LEU A 392 -21.06 1.88 -6.59
N ARG A 393 -21.39 2.72 -7.57
CA ARG A 393 -22.54 2.57 -8.45
C ARG A 393 -22.15 2.90 -9.88
N GLY A 394 -22.86 2.31 -10.82
CA GLY A 394 -22.71 2.65 -12.22
C GLY A 394 -23.15 1.55 -13.16
N THR A 395 -22.63 1.63 -14.39
CA THR A 395 -23.00 0.75 -15.49
C THR A 395 -21.80 -0.08 -15.96
N VAL A 396 -22.04 -1.35 -16.24
CA VAL A 396 -21.07 -2.30 -16.79
C VAL A 396 -21.52 -2.74 -18.18
N GLU A 397 -20.63 -2.63 -19.17
CA GLU A 397 -20.81 -3.13 -20.53
C GLU A 397 -19.88 -4.33 -20.78
N THR A 398 -20.42 -5.39 -21.37
CA THR A 398 -19.64 -6.56 -21.78
C THR A 398 -19.15 -6.43 -23.23
N LYS A 399 -18.11 -7.19 -23.59
CA LYS A 399 -17.64 -7.33 -24.99
C LYS A 399 -18.71 -7.89 -25.94
N GLY A 400 -19.76 -8.50 -25.39
CA GLY A 400 -20.93 -8.97 -26.14
C GLY A 400 -22.03 -7.91 -26.33
N GLY A 401 -21.86 -6.71 -25.75
CA GLY A 401 -22.84 -5.61 -25.79
C GLY A 401 -23.96 -5.73 -24.75
N GLU A 402 -23.81 -6.58 -23.73
CA GLU A 402 -24.76 -6.63 -22.61
C GLU A 402 -24.47 -5.49 -21.63
N HIS A 403 -25.52 -4.91 -21.05
CA HIS A 403 -25.40 -3.84 -20.07
C HIS A 403 -26.02 -4.24 -18.73
N PHE A 404 -25.33 -3.92 -17.64
CA PHE A 404 -25.79 -4.10 -16.27
C PHE A 404 -25.63 -2.78 -15.52
N GLU A 405 -26.56 -2.50 -14.59
CA GLU A 405 -26.56 -1.27 -13.80
C GLU A 405 -26.88 -1.60 -12.35
N GLY A 406 -26.20 -0.93 -11.41
CA GLY A 406 -26.47 -1.12 -9.99
C GLY A 406 -25.27 -0.78 -9.11
N ARG A 407 -25.25 -1.38 -7.92
CA ARG A 407 -24.08 -1.32 -7.03
C ARG A 407 -22.97 -2.21 -7.57
N LEU A 408 -21.74 -1.73 -7.48
CA LEU A 408 -20.57 -2.38 -8.04
C LEU A 408 -19.66 -2.90 -6.92
N VAL A 409 -19.05 -4.06 -7.15
CA VAL A 409 -17.85 -4.50 -6.43
C VAL A 409 -16.79 -4.84 -7.48
N TRP A 410 -15.79 -3.97 -7.58
CA TRP A 410 -14.61 -4.14 -8.42
C TRP A 410 -13.66 -5.19 -7.80
N ASP A 411 -13.00 -5.98 -8.65
CA ASP A 411 -12.21 -7.19 -8.31
C ASP A 411 -12.86 -8.14 -7.28
N GLN A 412 -14.17 -8.00 -7.04
CA GLN A 412 -14.93 -8.65 -5.96
C GLN A 412 -14.55 -8.25 -4.52
N ASP A 413 -13.76 -7.21 -4.30
CA ASP A 413 -13.46 -6.68 -2.97
C ASP A 413 -13.48 -5.16 -2.81
N GLU A 414 -13.30 -4.36 -3.85
CA GLU A 414 -13.50 -2.92 -3.78
C GLU A 414 -14.96 -2.55 -4.06
N ALA A 415 -15.70 -2.22 -3.02
CA ALA A 415 -17.13 -1.88 -3.04
C ALA A 415 -17.41 -0.39 -2.78
N TYR A 416 -16.41 0.42 -2.42
CA TYR A 416 -16.57 1.81 -2.00
C TYR A 416 -15.68 2.79 -2.75
N THR A 417 -16.12 4.04 -2.82
CA THR A 417 -15.39 5.12 -3.49
C THR A 417 -14.05 5.44 -2.86
N TRP A 418 -13.84 5.17 -1.57
CA TRP A 418 -12.57 5.44 -0.90
C TRP A 418 -11.49 4.40 -1.21
N GLU A 419 -11.86 3.24 -1.78
CA GLU A 419 -10.94 2.14 -2.07
C GLU A 419 -10.08 2.47 -3.31
N MET A 420 -8.90 1.86 -3.38
CA MET A 420 -7.88 2.19 -4.37
C MET A 420 -7.89 1.21 -5.53
N LEU A 421 -7.81 1.75 -6.74
CA LEU A 421 -7.48 1.05 -7.99
C LEU A 421 -5.98 1.18 -8.23
N ASN A 422 -5.25 0.07 -8.15
CA ASN A 422 -3.81 0.08 -8.33
C ASN A 422 -3.38 -0.25 -9.77
N GLY A 423 -2.27 0.32 -10.22
CA GLY A 423 -1.66 0.01 -11.50
C GLY A 423 -0.39 0.79 -11.75
N SER A 424 0.23 0.57 -12.89
CA SER A 424 1.44 1.29 -13.30
C SER A 424 1.33 1.78 -14.73
N ALA A 425 2.00 2.89 -15.03
CA ALA A 425 2.21 3.39 -16.38
C ALA A 425 3.55 4.15 -16.45
N HIS A 426 4.39 3.83 -17.43
CA HIS A 426 5.67 4.54 -17.65
C HIS A 426 6.59 4.63 -16.41
N ASP A 427 6.76 3.55 -15.64
CA ASP A 427 7.52 3.55 -14.37
C ASP A 427 6.96 4.49 -13.28
N VAL A 428 5.68 4.88 -13.40
CA VAL A 428 4.89 5.52 -12.34
C VAL A 428 3.92 4.49 -11.79
N GLU A 429 3.94 4.30 -10.48
CA GLU A 429 2.95 3.49 -9.76
C GLU A 429 1.79 4.38 -9.33
N PHE A 430 0.56 3.87 -9.46
CA PHE A 430 -0.68 4.57 -9.18
C PHE A 430 -1.47 3.80 -8.14
N SER A 431 -2.01 4.52 -7.16
CA SER A 431 -3.11 4.11 -6.31
C SER A 431 -4.21 5.15 -6.45
N ILE A 432 -5.13 4.90 -7.37
CA ILE A 432 -6.20 5.85 -7.75
C ILE A 432 -7.41 5.57 -6.87
N GLU A 433 -7.92 6.58 -6.17
CA GLU A 433 -9.15 6.45 -5.40
C GLU A 433 -10.34 6.25 -6.36
N LEU A 434 -11.12 5.18 -6.19
CA LEU A 434 -12.23 4.84 -7.10
C LEU A 434 -13.29 5.95 -7.19
N GLY A 435 -13.43 6.77 -6.15
CA GLY A 435 -14.25 7.97 -6.14
C GLY A 435 -13.86 9.01 -7.19
N ASN A 436 -12.59 9.03 -7.61
CA ASN A 436 -12.08 9.91 -8.65
C ASN A 436 -12.16 9.31 -10.06
N VAL A 437 -12.50 8.03 -10.19
CA VAL A 437 -12.62 7.35 -11.48
C VAL A 437 -14.00 7.61 -12.08
N ALA A 438 -14.03 8.04 -13.34
CA ALA A 438 -15.26 8.20 -14.11
C ALA A 438 -15.55 6.96 -14.97
N ARG A 439 -14.50 6.37 -15.55
CA ARG A 439 -14.63 5.28 -16.53
C ARG A 439 -13.38 4.39 -16.55
N ILE A 440 -13.59 3.10 -16.75
CA ILE A 440 -12.52 2.13 -17.02
C ILE A 440 -12.90 1.35 -18.29
N VAL A 441 -12.03 1.37 -19.31
CA VAL A 441 -12.14 0.54 -20.52
C VAL A 441 -11.11 -0.58 -20.45
N CYS A 442 -11.59 -1.81 -20.37
CA CYS A 442 -10.75 -2.99 -20.12
C CYS A 442 -10.17 -3.53 -21.43
N SER A 443 -8.89 -3.91 -21.40
CA SER A 443 -8.19 -4.56 -22.49
C SER A 443 -7.61 -5.90 -22.03
N GLY A 444 -6.89 -6.61 -22.91
CA GLY A 444 -6.32 -7.92 -22.57
C GLY A 444 -5.19 -7.87 -21.53
N HIS A 445 -4.47 -6.75 -21.42
CA HIS A 445 -3.23 -6.62 -20.64
C HIS A 445 -3.21 -5.42 -19.69
N GLY A 446 -4.33 -4.70 -19.57
CA GLY A 446 -4.40 -3.44 -18.86
C GLY A 446 -5.78 -2.79 -19.01
N ALA A 447 -5.93 -1.58 -18.52
CA ALA A 447 -7.13 -0.78 -18.71
C ALA A 447 -6.82 0.69 -18.99
N GLU A 448 -7.65 1.33 -19.81
CA GLU A 448 -7.69 2.79 -19.90
C GLU A 448 -8.60 3.33 -18.79
N VAL A 449 -8.03 4.08 -17.86
CA VAL A 449 -8.73 4.69 -16.73
C VAL A 449 -8.88 6.18 -16.99
N THR A 450 -10.13 6.66 -17.04
CA THR A 450 -10.45 8.08 -17.16
C THR A 450 -10.92 8.61 -15.81
N LEU A 451 -10.25 9.64 -15.29
CA LEU A 451 -10.63 10.33 -14.07
C LEU A 451 -11.73 11.35 -14.31
N ARG A 452 -12.41 11.78 -13.24
CA ARG A 452 -13.48 12.79 -13.29
C ARG A 452 -13.00 14.17 -13.72
N ASP A 453 -11.73 14.49 -13.51
CA ASP A 453 -11.12 15.73 -13.98
C ASP A 453 -10.72 15.69 -15.47
N GLY A 454 -10.92 14.56 -16.14
CA GLY A 454 -10.66 14.36 -17.56
C GLY A 454 -9.28 13.76 -17.88
N ARG A 455 -8.38 13.61 -16.90
CA ARG A 455 -7.12 12.88 -17.12
C ARG A 455 -7.39 11.42 -17.49
N THR A 456 -6.53 10.84 -18.31
CA THR A 456 -6.67 9.45 -18.77
C THR A 456 -5.32 8.75 -18.75
N PHE A 457 -5.28 7.55 -18.18
CA PHE A 457 -4.07 6.74 -18.03
C PHE A 457 -4.30 5.33 -18.56
N HIS A 458 -3.29 4.76 -19.21
CA HIS A 458 -3.30 3.33 -19.56
C HIS A 458 -2.52 2.58 -18.48
N LEU A 459 -3.23 1.85 -17.62
CA LEU A 459 -2.65 1.16 -16.47
C LEU A 459 -2.50 -0.34 -16.74
N GLU A 460 -1.39 -0.88 -16.29
CA GLU A 460 -1.05 -2.31 -16.30
C GLU A 460 -0.33 -2.73 -15.01
N GLY A 461 0.02 -4.01 -14.88
CA GLY A 461 0.92 -4.47 -13.82
C GLY A 461 0.29 -4.68 -12.44
N SER A 462 -1.05 -4.71 -12.36
CA SER A 462 -1.80 -4.98 -11.13
C SER A 462 -3.02 -5.86 -11.42
N ASN A 463 -3.38 -6.73 -10.48
CA ASN A 463 -4.60 -7.54 -10.52
C ASN A 463 -5.86 -6.67 -10.63
N ASP A 464 -5.79 -5.40 -10.24
CA ASP A 464 -6.94 -4.51 -10.31
C ASP A 464 -7.24 -4.09 -11.77
N VAL A 465 -6.25 -4.14 -12.68
CA VAL A 465 -6.37 -3.64 -14.06
C VAL A 465 -5.93 -4.63 -15.13
N ASP A 466 -5.57 -5.87 -14.78
CA ASP A 466 -5.10 -6.88 -15.72
C ASP A 466 -5.92 -8.19 -15.68
N SER A 467 -5.41 -9.23 -16.34
CA SER A 467 -6.08 -10.54 -16.41
C SER A 467 -6.26 -11.27 -15.07
N GLY A 468 -5.58 -10.82 -14.01
CA GLY A 468 -5.75 -11.28 -12.64
C GLY A 468 -7.03 -10.76 -11.99
N ASN A 469 -7.67 -9.73 -12.56
CA ASN A 469 -8.93 -9.19 -12.07
C ASN A 469 -10.04 -10.26 -12.15
N ARG A 470 -10.75 -10.44 -11.05
CA ARG A 470 -11.81 -11.43 -10.84
C ARG A 470 -13.16 -10.97 -11.41
N GLY A 471 -13.20 -9.81 -12.05
CA GLY A 471 -14.37 -9.21 -12.65
C GLY A 471 -15.13 -8.28 -11.71
N VAL A 472 -16.27 -7.80 -12.22
CA VAL A 472 -17.11 -6.83 -11.51
C VAL A 472 -18.43 -7.49 -11.13
N LEU A 473 -18.74 -7.49 -9.84
CA LEU A 473 -20.05 -7.88 -9.35
C LEU A 473 -20.99 -6.68 -9.44
N VAL A 474 -22.14 -6.87 -10.09
CA VAL A 474 -23.21 -5.88 -10.19
C VAL A 474 -24.42 -6.37 -9.41
N GLU A 475 -24.86 -5.61 -8.42
CA GLU A 475 -26.12 -5.83 -7.69
C GLU A 475 -27.17 -4.80 -8.17
N ALA A 476 -28.14 -5.27 -8.94
CA ALA A 476 -29.25 -4.48 -9.46
C ALA A 476 -30.24 -4.08 -8.35
N GLU A 477 -31.12 -3.12 -8.64
CA GLU A 477 -32.12 -2.63 -7.66
C GLU A 477 -33.10 -3.71 -7.18
N ASP A 478 -33.38 -4.70 -8.02
CA ASP A 478 -34.24 -5.85 -7.68
C ASP A 478 -33.52 -6.93 -6.84
N GLY A 479 -32.25 -6.69 -6.51
CA GLY A 479 -31.38 -7.61 -5.75
C GLY A 479 -30.68 -8.66 -6.61
N THR A 480 -30.87 -8.67 -7.93
CA THR A 480 -30.17 -9.58 -8.84
C THR A 480 -28.67 -9.29 -8.83
N ARG A 481 -27.87 -10.34 -8.64
CA ARG A 481 -26.40 -10.25 -8.64
C ARG A 481 -25.82 -10.91 -9.88
N THR A 482 -25.06 -10.13 -10.65
CA THR A 482 -24.39 -10.59 -11.87
C THR A 482 -22.90 -10.35 -11.76
N LEU A 483 -22.10 -11.41 -11.87
CA LEU A 483 -20.65 -11.29 -12.00
C LEU A 483 -20.28 -11.21 -13.48
N VAL A 484 -19.66 -10.11 -13.89
CA VAL A 484 -19.06 -9.94 -15.21
C VAL A 484 -17.55 -10.21 -15.10
N PRO A 485 -17.05 -11.39 -15.54
CA PRO A 485 -15.63 -11.69 -15.45
C PRO A 485 -14.81 -10.78 -16.37
N TRP A 486 -13.55 -10.51 -16.02
CA TRP A 486 -12.63 -9.67 -16.79
C TRP A 486 -12.57 -10.03 -18.28
N SER A 487 -12.58 -11.32 -18.60
CA SER A 487 -12.56 -11.82 -19.98
C SER A 487 -13.73 -11.31 -20.83
N ARG A 488 -14.89 -11.05 -20.21
CA ARG A 488 -16.10 -10.49 -20.85
C ARG A 488 -16.28 -8.99 -20.62
N LEU A 489 -15.55 -8.39 -19.68
CA LEU A 489 -15.69 -6.98 -19.34
C LEU A 489 -15.15 -6.10 -20.48
N HIS A 490 -15.94 -5.12 -20.92
CA HIS A 490 -15.51 -4.12 -21.91
C HIS A 490 -15.32 -2.77 -21.24
N GLU A 491 -16.35 -2.26 -20.57
CA GLU A 491 -16.34 -0.92 -20.00
C GLU A 491 -17.11 -0.87 -18.68
N VAL A 492 -16.63 -0.06 -17.74
CA VAL A 492 -17.37 0.35 -16.55
C VAL A 492 -17.41 1.87 -16.48
N ARG A 493 -18.59 2.44 -16.22
CA ARG A 493 -18.78 3.86 -15.95
C ARG A 493 -19.29 4.02 -14.53
N PHE A 494 -18.64 4.87 -13.75
CA PHE A 494 -18.96 5.12 -12.35
C PHE A 494 -19.82 6.36 -12.18
N GLU A 495 -20.85 6.27 -11.34
CA GLU A 495 -21.66 7.40 -10.89
C GLU A 495 -20.87 8.26 -9.90
N GLY A 496 -21.13 9.58 -9.90
CA GLY A 496 -20.41 10.57 -9.07
C GLY A 496 -21.05 10.89 -7.73
#